data_AF-A0A955PXT8-F1
#
_entry.id   AF-A0A955PXT8-F1
#
_cell.length_a   1.000
_cell.length_b   1.000
_cell.length_c   1.000
_cell.angle_alpha   90.00
_cell.angle_beta   90.00
_cell.angle_gamma   90.00
#
_symmetry.space_group_name_H-M   'P 1'
#
loop_
_entity.id
_entity.type
_entity.pdbx_description
1 polymer ?
#
loop_
_entity_poly.entity_id
_entity_poly.type
_entity_poly.pdbx_seq_one_letter_code
_entity_poly.pdbx_strand_id
1 'polypeptide(L)'
;MNSPKNTDSLHPLEIQVLRELGKYPQPLSDLQLANHTELAPSQVSMAVGWLLTKQLVSLSSETTTTYVSLTTVGAQYHQPDSSPLEWILQSVTTAAHEGSAPTVKDLQGTGKFQPSELSRAIGILKKEGVLQMGAGGVLEMTGKDSVTAKDLRCLLNQVQEGARPLDSFGSDHQALLRQYAVKRGNTQEPFRIDDHTERTYVLTDEGRNLLPHLREGAAQEISQLTPELLKDGSWRHVSFRKYSINLRPPRLAVGRRHSYREFLDTVKYKLTSMGFQEMRGELIETEFWDMDALFMPQFHPARAIHDVYFVKNPKMAKKIQEPFLSQVSQVHRDGGTSGSKGWKYEYDPERAKRLVLRSQGTAVSARTLAQNPPVPGKFFSIARCFRYDNVDATHATDFFQVEGIVLGSDINFRTLLGLLQLFA
;
A
#
# COMPACT_ATOMS: atom_id res chain seq x y z
N MET A 1 19.94 -43.18 28.44
CA MET A 1 19.29 -43.42 27.14
C MET A 1 17.94 -44.07 27.41
N ASN A 2 16.87 -43.27 27.50
CA ASN A 2 15.50 -43.76 27.68
C ASN A 2 14.58 -42.77 26.93
N SER A 3 14.36 -42.98 25.62
CA SER A 3 13.31 -42.25 24.91
C SER A 3 11.97 -42.81 25.33
N PRO A 4 11.06 -42.02 25.91
CA PRO A 4 9.77 -42.53 26.34
C PRO A 4 8.94 -42.82 25.08
N LYS A 5 8.59 -44.10 24.92
CA LYS A 5 7.46 -44.57 24.12
C LYS A 5 6.23 -43.76 24.53
N ASN A 6 5.90 -42.68 23.83
CA ASN A 6 4.77 -41.84 24.21
C ASN A 6 3.88 -41.58 22.99
N THR A 7 3.36 -42.67 22.42
CA THR A 7 2.26 -42.65 21.43
C THR A 7 1.01 -41.96 21.99
N ASP A 8 0.89 -41.85 23.33
CA ASP A 8 -0.03 -41.00 24.10
C ASP A 8 -0.07 -39.52 23.68
N SER A 9 0.98 -38.98 23.07
CA SER A 9 1.08 -37.53 22.82
C SER A 9 0.67 -37.10 21.41
N LEU A 10 0.26 -38.04 20.55
CA LEU A 10 -0.11 -37.77 19.17
C LEU A 10 -1.61 -37.51 19.03
N HIS A 11 -1.97 -36.41 18.36
CA HIS A 11 -3.33 -36.12 17.95
C HIS A 11 -3.85 -37.23 17.02
N PRO A 12 -5.16 -37.55 17.03
CA PRO A 12 -5.79 -38.36 15.99
C PRO A 12 -5.40 -37.99 14.55
N LEU A 13 -5.29 -36.69 14.21
CA LEU A 13 -4.87 -36.23 12.89
C LEU A 13 -3.39 -36.57 12.61
N GLU A 14 -2.51 -36.46 13.61
CA GLU A 14 -1.09 -36.87 13.50
C GLU A 14 -0.99 -38.38 13.26
N ILE A 15 -1.79 -39.18 13.97
CA ILE A 15 -1.82 -40.64 13.83
C ILE A 15 -2.29 -41.02 12.42
N GLN A 16 -3.33 -40.37 11.92
CA GLN A 16 -3.88 -40.62 10.59
C GLN A 16 -2.87 -40.27 9.48
N VAL A 17 -2.22 -39.11 9.57
CA VAL A 17 -1.18 -38.69 8.62
C VAL A 17 0.06 -39.59 8.69
N LEU A 18 0.52 -39.97 9.90
CA LEU A 18 1.65 -40.90 10.06
C LEU A 18 1.35 -42.27 9.46
N ARG A 19 0.16 -42.82 9.72
CA ARG A 19 -0.27 -44.10 9.12
C ARG A 19 -0.29 -44.02 7.61
N GLU A 20 -0.78 -42.92 7.06
CA GLU A 20 -0.85 -42.74 5.61
C GLU A 20 0.55 -42.67 4.99
N LEU A 21 1.44 -41.84 5.55
CA LEU A 21 2.85 -41.80 5.13
C LEU A 21 3.54 -43.16 5.29
N GLY A 22 3.15 -43.96 6.28
CA GLY A 22 3.70 -45.29 6.52
C GLY A 22 3.31 -46.35 5.50
N LYS A 23 2.20 -46.15 4.76
CA LYS A 23 1.76 -47.06 3.70
C LYS A 23 2.59 -46.94 2.42
N TYR A 24 3.20 -45.77 2.19
CA TYR A 24 3.89 -45.47 0.93
C TYR A 24 5.39 -45.25 1.17
N PRO A 25 6.27 -45.90 0.40
CA PRO A 25 7.71 -45.66 0.48
C PRO A 25 8.14 -44.34 -0.18
N GLN A 26 7.26 -43.74 -0.99
CA GLN A 26 7.48 -42.51 -1.75
C GLN A 26 7.07 -41.28 -0.91
N PRO A 27 7.72 -40.11 -1.07
CA PRO A 27 7.27 -38.87 -0.46
C PRO A 27 5.84 -38.51 -0.90
N LEU A 28 5.00 -38.05 0.02
CA LEU A 28 3.63 -37.59 -0.29
C LEU A 28 3.51 -36.08 -0.14
N SER A 29 2.78 -35.43 -1.05
CA SER A 29 2.46 -33.99 -0.97
C SER A 29 1.27 -33.68 -0.05
N ASP A 30 1.13 -32.42 0.35
CA ASP A 30 -0.03 -31.96 1.14
C ASP A 30 -1.38 -32.35 0.49
N LEU A 31 -1.47 -32.28 -0.84
CA LEU A 31 -2.68 -32.61 -1.59
C LEU A 31 -2.94 -34.12 -1.64
N GLN A 32 -1.89 -34.93 -1.82
CA GLN A 32 -1.99 -36.40 -1.77
C GLN A 32 -2.41 -36.86 -0.38
N LEU A 33 -1.81 -36.29 0.68
CA LEU A 33 -2.18 -36.59 2.06
C LEU A 33 -3.63 -36.22 2.35
N ALA A 34 -4.11 -35.06 1.90
CA ALA A 34 -5.52 -34.67 2.06
C ALA A 34 -6.47 -35.65 1.36
N ASN A 35 -6.17 -36.03 0.12
CA ASN A 35 -7.00 -36.96 -0.64
C ASN A 35 -7.01 -38.37 -0.04
N HIS A 36 -5.86 -38.88 0.39
CA HIS A 36 -5.75 -40.24 0.92
C HIS A 36 -6.33 -40.38 2.34
N THR A 37 -6.23 -39.33 3.14
CA THR A 37 -6.74 -39.33 4.53
C THR A 37 -8.19 -38.84 4.62
N GLU A 38 -8.77 -38.30 3.55
CA GLU A 38 -10.07 -37.61 3.55
C GLU A 38 -10.14 -36.45 4.56
N LEU A 39 -8.99 -35.92 4.98
CA LEU A 39 -8.90 -34.79 5.89
C LEU A 39 -8.98 -33.47 5.09
N ALA A 40 -9.57 -32.44 5.70
CA ALA A 40 -9.52 -31.12 5.12
C ALA A 40 -8.06 -30.63 4.99
N PRO A 41 -7.68 -29.87 3.95
CA PRO A 41 -6.30 -29.41 3.75
C PRO A 41 -5.72 -28.66 4.96
N SER A 42 -6.56 -27.91 5.69
CA SER A 42 -6.16 -27.23 6.93
C SER A 42 -5.82 -28.18 8.06
N GLN A 43 -6.50 -29.33 8.16
CA GLN A 43 -6.23 -30.37 9.14
C GLN A 43 -4.94 -31.12 8.82
N VAL A 44 -4.68 -31.40 7.54
CA VAL A 44 -3.41 -31.99 7.08
C VAL A 44 -2.24 -31.05 7.38
N SER A 45 -2.34 -29.78 6.98
CA SER A 45 -1.29 -28.79 7.23
C SER A 45 -0.97 -28.65 8.73
N MET A 46 -2.02 -28.67 9.56
CA MET A 46 -1.88 -28.63 11.02
C MET A 46 -1.17 -29.88 11.56
N ALA A 47 -1.61 -31.07 11.12
CA ALA A 47 -1.03 -32.35 11.54
C ALA A 47 0.43 -32.48 11.10
N VAL A 48 0.74 -32.15 9.85
CA VAL A 48 2.10 -32.13 9.31
C VAL A 48 2.97 -31.15 10.08
N GLY A 49 2.48 -29.95 10.39
CA GLY A 49 3.21 -28.97 11.20
C GLY A 49 3.58 -29.50 12.59
N TRP A 50 2.67 -30.24 13.24
CA TRP A 50 2.94 -30.89 14.52
C TRP A 50 3.97 -32.02 14.39
N LEU A 51 3.84 -32.85 13.35
CA LEU A 51 4.76 -33.97 13.09
C LEU A 51 6.18 -33.51 12.76
N LEU A 52 6.32 -32.43 11.98
CA LEU A 52 7.61 -31.78 11.69
C LEU A 52 8.24 -31.24 12.99
N THR A 53 7.44 -30.58 13.84
CA THR A 53 7.92 -30.06 15.13
C THR A 53 8.40 -31.17 16.06
N LYS A 54 7.73 -32.33 15.99
CA LYS A 54 8.08 -33.55 16.74
C LYS A 54 9.17 -34.40 16.06
N GLN A 55 9.69 -33.98 14.91
CA GLN A 55 10.72 -34.69 14.12
C GLN A 55 10.33 -36.12 13.69
N LEU A 56 9.03 -36.43 13.65
CA LEU A 56 8.52 -37.72 13.20
C LEU A 56 8.35 -37.78 11.67
N VAL A 57 8.31 -36.62 11.04
CA VAL A 57 8.24 -36.41 9.60
C VAL A 57 9.31 -35.40 9.24
N SER A 58 9.92 -35.54 8.07
CA SER A 58 10.85 -34.57 7.48
C SER A 58 10.38 -34.12 6.12
N LEU A 59 10.69 -32.87 5.79
CA LEU A 59 10.49 -32.32 4.45
C LEU A 59 11.49 -32.98 3.49
N SER A 60 10.99 -33.65 2.44
CA SER A 60 11.82 -34.31 1.42
C SER A 60 12.16 -33.35 0.28
N SER A 61 11.19 -32.55 -0.14
CA SER A 61 11.38 -31.48 -1.13
C SER A 61 10.39 -30.35 -0.87
N GLU A 62 10.83 -29.14 -1.21
CA GLU A 62 9.99 -27.94 -1.28
C GLU A 62 10.27 -27.29 -2.63
N THR A 63 9.29 -27.37 -3.53
CA THR A 63 9.38 -26.77 -4.86
C THR A 63 8.41 -25.61 -4.91
N THR A 64 8.92 -24.41 -5.12
CA THR A 64 8.09 -23.24 -5.39
C THR A 64 8.07 -23.01 -6.89
N THR A 65 6.88 -23.12 -7.48
CA THR A 65 6.66 -22.85 -8.90
C THR A 65 5.81 -21.60 -9.02
N THR A 66 6.32 -20.61 -9.73
CA THR A 66 5.57 -19.40 -10.06
C THR A 66 4.61 -19.71 -11.20
N TYR A 67 3.31 -19.49 -10.98
CA TYR A 67 2.27 -19.67 -11.98
C TYR A 67 1.77 -18.33 -12.51
N VAL A 68 1.37 -18.32 -13.78
CA VAL A 68 0.63 -17.23 -14.39
C VAL A 68 -0.82 -17.67 -14.67
N SER A 69 -1.77 -16.81 -14.34
CA SER A 69 -3.20 -17.03 -14.59
C SER A 69 -3.88 -15.78 -15.16
N LEU A 70 -5.04 -15.95 -15.80
CA LEU A 70 -5.85 -14.81 -16.25
C LEU A 70 -6.59 -14.14 -15.08
N THR A 71 -6.69 -12.82 -15.13
CA THR A 71 -7.62 -12.05 -14.29
C THR A 71 -8.98 -11.92 -14.97
N THR A 72 -9.93 -11.29 -14.28
CA THR A 72 -11.22 -10.91 -14.89
C THR A 72 -11.04 -9.98 -16.10
N VAL A 73 -10.04 -9.09 -16.06
CA VAL A 73 -9.67 -8.22 -17.19
C VAL A 73 -9.04 -9.04 -18.32
N GLY A 74 -8.17 -10.00 -17.99
CA GLY A 74 -7.58 -10.91 -18.97
C GLY A 74 -8.64 -11.73 -19.71
N ALA A 75 -9.66 -12.20 -18.99
CA ALA A 75 -10.79 -12.90 -19.59
C ALA A 75 -11.61 -12.01 -20.54
N GLN A 76 -11.72 -10.70 -20.27
CA GLN A 76 -12.35 -9.73 -21.19
C GLN A 76 -11.48 -9.51 -22.44
N TYR A 77 -10.16 -9.37 -22.27
CA TYR A 77 -9.22 -9.14 -23.37
C TYR A 77 -9.09 -10.35 -24.31
N HIS A 78 -9.52 -11.54 -23.87
CA HIS A 78 -9.62 -12.71 -24.72
C HIS A 78 -10.65 -12.53 -25.86
N GLN A 79 -11.65 -11.67 -25.72
CA GLN A 79 -12.53 -11.36 -26.85
C GLN A 79 -11.74 -10.59 -27.94
N PRO A 80 -12.05 -10.80 -29.24
CA PRO A 80 -11.44 -9.98 -30.31
C PRO A 80 -11.63 -8.48 -30.03
N ASP A 81 -10.63 -7.66 -30.39
CA ASP A 81 -10.68 -6.19 -30.29
C ASP A 81 -11.01 -5.62 -28.90
N SER A 82 -10.73 -6.42 -27.87
CA SER A 82 -11.07 -6.10 -26.47
C SER A 82 -9.87 -5.69 -25.64
N SER A 83 -8.64 -5.95 -26.10
CA SER A 83 -7.46 -5.34 -25.50
C SER A 83 -7.27 -3.89 -25.99
N PRO A 84 -6.65 -2.99 -25.19
CA PRO A 84 -6.39 -1.62 -25.61
C PRO A 84 -5.57 -1.52 -26.90
N LEU A 85 -4.58 -2.40 -27.08
CA LEU A 85 -3.74 -2.41 -28.27
C LEU A 85 -4.54 -2.74 -29.53
N GLU A 86 -5.29 -3.85 -29.52
CA GLU A 86 -6.08 -4.28 -30.68
C GLU A 86 -7.23 -3.32 -30.95
N TRP A 87 -7.88 -2.81 -29.90
CA TRP A 87 -8.97 -1.84 -30.06
C TRP A 87 -8.49 -0.54 -30.71
N ILE A 88 -7.30 -0.03 -30.35
CA ILE A 88 -6.73 1.15 -31.01
C ILE A 88 -6.45 0.84 -32.48
N LEU A 89 -5.81 -0.29 -32.78
CA LEU A 89 -5.48 -0.68 -34.16
C LEU A 89 -6.73 -0.80 -35.02
N GLN A 90 -7.78 -1.43 -34.49
CA GLN A 90 -9.06 -1.56 -35.18
C GLN A 90 -9.73 -0.19 -35.37
N SER A 91 -9.76 0.65 -34.33
CA SER A 91 -10.40 1.97 -34.39
C SER A 91 -9.75 2.89 -35.41
N VAL A 92 -8.41 2.91 -35.48
CA VAL A 92 -7.67 3.70 -36.48
C VAL A 92 -7.88 3.14 -37.88
N THR A 93 -7.92 1.80 -38.04
CA THR A 93 -8.17 1.15 -39.33
C THR A 93 -9.58 1.43 -39.86
N THR A 94 -10.61 1.31 -39.01
CA THR A 94 -12.00 1.64 -39.38
C THR A 94 -12.14 3.10 -39.78
N ALA A 95 -11.57 4.03 -39.01
CA ALA A 95 -11.62 5.45 -39.34
C ALA A 95 -10.91 5.75 -40.68
N ALA A 96 -9.76 5.12 -40.95
CA ALA A 96 -9.05 5.27 -42.21
C ALA A 96 -9.89 4.80 -43.41
N HIS A 97 -10.65 3.71 -43.27
CA HIS A 97 -11.60 3.25 -44.30
C HIS A 97 -12.77 4.23 -44.52
N GLU A 98 -13.19 4.93 -43.47
CA GLU A 98 -14.24 5.96 -43.52
C GLU A 98 -13.72 7.33 -44.00
N GLY A 99 -12.43 7.44 -44.33
CA GLY A 99 -11.80 8.69 -44.78
C GLY A 99 -11.54 9.69 -43.64
N SER A 100 -11.50 9.22 -42.40
CA SER A 100 -11.23 10.01 -41.19
C SER A 100 -9.96 9.50 -40.48
N ALA A 101 -9.41 10.30 -39.58
CA ALA A 101 -8.27 9.90 -38.76
C ALA A 101 -8.47 10.37 -37.31
N PRO A 102 -8.58 9.44 -36.34
CA PRO A 102 -8.95 9.78 -34.98
C PRO A 102 -7.77 10.43 -34.25
N THR A 103 -8.07 11.40 -33.40
CA THR A 103 -7.07 11.96 -32.48
C THR A 103 -7.00 11.16 -31.18
N VAL A 104 -5.93 11.35 -30.42
CA VAL A 104 -5.80 10.80 -29.06
C VAL A 104 -6.98 11.20 -28.16
N LYS A 105 -7.51 12.43 -28.33
CA LYS A 105 -8.66 12.92 -27.56
C LYS A 105 -9.94 12.22 -27.94
N ASP A 106 -10.14 11.90 -29.21
CA ASP A 106 -11.33 11.20 -29.69
C ASP A 106 -11.38 9.78 -29.11
N LEU A 107 -10.24 9.07 -29.12
CA LEU A 107 -10.14 7.74 -28.53
C LEU A 107 -10.37 7.77 -27.01
N GLN A 108 -9.81 8.75 -26.30
CA GLN A 108 -10.05 8.94 -24.87
C GLN A 108 -11.50 9.30 -24.55
N GLY A 109 -12.18 10.04 -25.43
CA GLY A 109 -13.58 10.46 -25.29
C GLY A 109 -14.59 9.31 -25.33
N THR A 110 -14.22 8.15 -25.87
CA THR A 110 -15.09 6.95 -25.91
C THR A 110 -15.39 6.35 -24.53
N GLY A 111 -14.52 6.61 -23.54
CA GLY A 111 -14.66 6.07 -22.18
C GLY A 111 -14.49 4.55 -22.06
N LYS A 112 -14.07 3.84 -23.12
CA LYS A 112 -13.94 2.37 -23.11
C LYS A 112 -12.79 1.88 -22.20
N PHE A 113 -11.72 2.66 -22.08
CA PHE A 113 -10.53 2.35 -21.28
C PHE A 113 -10.09 3.59 -20.47
N GLN A 114 -9.27 3.38 -19.44
CA GLN A 114 -8.72 4.50 -18.68
C GLN A 114 -7.75 5.31 -19.54
N PRO A 115 -7.68 6.66 -19.40
CA PRO A 115 -6.77 7.48 -20.19
C PRO A 115 -5.31 7.03 -20.12
N SER A 116 -4.86 6.55 -18.95
CA SER A 116 -3.50 6.03 -18.74
C SER A 116 -3.23 4.74 -19.51
N GLU A 117 -4.23 3.85 -19.64
CA GLU A 117 -4.13 2.60 -20.39
C GLU A 117 -3.99 2.90 -21.89
N LEU A 118 -4.83 3.82 -22.40
CA LEU A 118 -4.78 4.26 -23.79
C LEU A 118 -3.44 4.94 -24.11
N SER A 119 -2.97 5.86 -23.26
CA SER A 119 -1.68 6.52 -23.47
C SER A 119 -0.51 5.53 -23.47
N ARG A 120 -0.54 4.50 -22.61
CA ARG A 120 0.47 3.43 -22.60
C ARG A 120 0.43 2.61 -23.89
N ALA A 121 -0.76 2.20 -24.33
CA ALA A 121 -0.94 1.42 -25.56
C ALA A 121 -0.48 2.19 -26.81
N ILE A 122 -0.88 3.47 -26.95
CA ILE A 122 -0.43 4.36 -28.04
C ILE A 122 1.10 4.50 -28.01
N GLY A 123 1.69 4.67 -26.83
CA GLY A 123 3.15 4.78 -26.67
C GLY A 123 3.90 3.54 -27.17
N ILE A 124 3.37 2.35 -26.90
CA ILE A 124 3.94 1.07 -27.37
C ILE A 124 3.84 0.97 -28.90
N LEU A 125 2.64 1.18 -29.46
CA LEU A 125 2.41 1.10 -30.90
C LEU A 125 3.27 2.12 -31.69
N LYS A 126 3.49 3.31 -31.12
CA LYS A 126 4.40 4.31 -31.69
C LYS A 126 5.86 3.85 -31.65
N LYS A 127 6.29 3.25 -30.53
CA LYS A 127 7.67 2.75 -30.37
C LYS A 127 7.97 1.59 -31.34
N GLU A 128 6.98 0.75 -31.61
CA GLU A 128 7.06 -0.32 -32.62
C GLU A 128 6.98 0.23 -34.06
N GLY A 129 6.63 1.50 -34.23
CA GLY A 129 6.47 2.14 -35.54
C GLY A 129 5.22 1.68 -36.28
N VAL A 130 4.23 1.12 -35.58
CA VAL A 130 2.92 0.71 -36.09
C VAL A 130 2.01 1.93 -36.28
N LEU A 131 2.11 2.89 -35.36
CA LEU A 131 1.41 4.17 -35.42
C LEU A 131 2.38 5.34 -35.60
N GLN A 132 1.99 6.30 -36.43
CA GLN A 132 2.59 7.62 -36.51
C GLN A 132 1.59 8.69 -36.04
N MET A 133 2.14 9.81 -35.57
CA MET A 133 1.35 10.93 -35.07
C MET A 133 1.54 12.14 -35.98
N GLY A 134 0.46 12.52 -36.66
CA GLY A 134 0.41 13.68 -37.56
C GLY A 134 0.20 15.00 -36.83
N ALA A 135 0.10 16.09 -37.60
CA ALA A 135 -0.20 17.42 -37.08
C ALA A 135 -1.56 17.43 -36.36
N GLY A 136 -1.64 18.04 -35.18
CA GLY A 136 -2.86 18.09 -34.37
C GLY A 136 -3.14 16.84 -33.52
N GLY A 137 -2.22 15.86 -33.48
CA GLY A 137 -2.38 14.65 -32.64
C GLY A 137 -3.23 13.56 -33.29
N VAL A 138 -3.34 13.59 -34.61
CA VAL A 138 -3.99 12.59 -35.45
C VAL A 138 -3.14 11.31 -35.48
N LEU A 139 -3.77 10.15 -35.37
CA LEU A 139 -3.12 8.84 -35.40
C LEU A 139 -3.29 8.18 -36.77
N GLU A 140 -2.18 7.75 -37.37
CA GLU A 140 -2.16 7.10 -38.68
C GLU A 140 -1.39 5.78 -38.63
N MET A 141 -1.90 4.75 -39.32
CA MET A 141 -1.25 3.45 -39.44
C MET A 141 -0.12 3.48 -40.48
N THR A 142 1.00 2.84 -40.16
CA THR A 142 2.16 2.76 -41.08
C THR A 142 2.17 1.50 -41.96
N GLY A 143 1.23 0.58 -41.73
CA GLY A 143 1.16 -0.73 -42.39
C GLY A 143 2.04 -1.82 -41.76
N LYS A 144 2.69 -1.56 -40.61
CA LYS A 144 3.39 -2.57 -39.83
C LYS A 144 2.46 -3.22 -38.79
N ASP A 145 2.64 -4.51 -38.55
CA ASP A 145 1.93 -5.22 -37.47
C ASP A 145 2.60 -5.01 -36.11
N SER A 146 1.79 -4.97 -35.05
CA SER A 146 2.30 -4.91 -33.67
C SER A 146 2.71 -6.29 -33.18
N VAL A 147 4.00 -6.44 -32.89
CA VAL A 147 4.56 -7.66 -32.28
C VAL A 147 3.98 -7.84 -30.87
N THR A 148 3.95 -6.77 -30.07
CA THR A 148 3.39 -6.83 -28.71
C THR A 148 1.92 -7.25 -28.69
N ALA A 149 1.08 -6.73 -29.61
CA ALA A 149 -0.33 -7.10 -29.65
C ALA A 149 -0.50 -8.60 -29.99
N LYS A 150 0.28 -9.10 -30.96
CA LYS A 150 0.27 -10.50 -31.37
C LYS A 150 0.73 -11.44 -30.25
N ASP A 151 1.82 -11.09 -29.56
CA ASP A 151 2.35 -11.89 -28.46
C ASP A 151 1.41 -11.87 -27.25
N LEU A 152 0.81 -10.72 -26.95
CA LEU A 152 -0.20 -10.61 -25.88
C LEU A 152 -1.40 -11.51 -26.16
N ARG A 153 -1.90 -11.53 -27.41
CA ARG A 153 -2.97 -12.42 -27.85
C ARG A 153 -2.59 -13.89 -27.72
N CYS A 154 -1.37 -14.25 -28.13
CA CYS A 154 -0.84 -15.60 -27.98
C CYS A 154 -0.83 -16.04 -26.50
N LEU A 155 -0.35 -15.18 -25.61
CA LEU A 155 -0.28 -15.45 -24.17
C LEU A 155 -1.65 -15.56 -23.53
N LEU A 156 -2.60 -14.69 -23.91
CA LEU A 156 -3.99 -14.78 -23.45
C LEU A 156 -4.60 -16.14 -23.79
N ASN A 157 -4.39 -16.63 -25.01
CA ASN A 157 -4.87 -17.94 -25.45
C ASN A 157 -4.18 -19.09 -24.69
N GLN A 158 -2.86 -19.00 -24.47
CA GLN A 158 -2.11 -20.04 -23.77
C GLN A 158 -2.52 -20.18 -22.29
N VAL A 159 -2.88 -19.08 -21.63
CA VAL A 159 -3.23 -19.07 -20.19
C VAL A 159 -4.75 -19.25 -19.97
N GLN A 160 -5.56 -19.23 -21.03
CA GLN A 160 -7.02 -19.39 -20.94
C GLN A 160 -7.44 -20.75 -20.38
N GLU A 161 -6.75 -21.82 -20.78
CA GLU A 161 -7.07 -23.20 -20.39
C GLU A 161 -6.76 -23.49 -18.92
N GLY A 162 -6.04 -22.60 -18.24
CA GLY A 162 -5.68 -22.74 -16.84
C GLY A 162 -4.35 -22.07 -16.51
N ALA A 163 -4.04 -21.99 -15.22
CA ALA A 163 -2.78 -21.44 -14.75
C ALA A 163 -1.60 -22.29 -15.28
N ARG A 164 -0.54 -21.63 -15.76
CA ARG A 164 0.66 -22.30 -16.29
C ARG A 164 1.93 -21.85 -15.57
N PRO A 165 2.95 -22.71 -15.43
CA PRO A 165 4.23 -22.30 -14.87
C PRO A 165 4.88 -21.19 -15.69
N LEU A 166 5.38 -20.14 -15.05
CA LEU A 166 6.01 -19.00 -15.72
C LEU A 166 7.28 -19.42 -16.50
N ASP A 167 8.00 -20.41 -15.99
CA ASP A 167 9.21 -20.94 -16.63
C ASP A 167 8.92 -21.76 -17.88
N SER A 168 7.65 -22.10 -18.14
CA SER A 168 7.24 -22.76 -19.40
C SER A 168 7.22 -21.80 -20.60
N PHE A 169 7.32 -20.49 -20.38
CA PHE A 169 7.34 -19.46 -21.41
C PHE A 169 8.79 -19.03 -21.73
N GLY A 170 9.06 -18.65 -22.99
CA GLY A 170 10.35 -18.07 -23.39
C GLY A 170 10.63 -16.72 -22.70
N SER A 171 11.90 -16.30 -22.65
CA SER A 171 12.35 -15.09 -21.92
C SER A 171 11.54 -13.83 -22.25
N ASP A 172 11.24 -13.63 -23.53
CA ASP A 172 10.54 -12.43 -24.01
C ASP A 172 9.07 -12.44 -23.57
N HIS A 173 8.44 -13.61 -23.62
CA HIS A 173 7.08 -13.82 -23.11
C HIS A 173 7.02 -13.65 -21.59
N GLN A 174 8.01 -14.12 -20.83
CA GLN A 174 8.05 -13.91 -19.39
C GLN A 174 8.14 -12.43 -19.03
N ALA A 175 8.96 -11.65 -19.77
CA ALA A 175 9.05 -10.21 -19.59
C ALA A 175 7.70 -9.52 -19.86
N LEU A 176 7.02 -9.93 -20.93
CA LEU A 176 5.71 -9.41 -21.29
C LEU A 176 4.63 -9.75 -20.25
N LEU A 177 4.60 -11.00 -19.76
CA LEU A 177 3.70 -11.43 -18.68
C LEU A 177 3.91 -10.60 -17.40
N ARG A 178 5.17 -10.35 -16.99
CA ARG A 178 5.48 -9.51 -15.82
C ARG A 178 5.12 -8.04 -16.04
N GLN A 179 5.21 -7.56 -17.27
CA GLN A 179 4.83 -6.20 -17.64
C GLN A 179 3.32 -5.96 -17.55
N TYR A 180 2.52 -6.98 -17.89
CA TYR A 180 1.04 -6.97 -17.89
C TYR A 180 0.44 -7.80 -16.75
N ALA A 181 1.20 -8.00 -15.66
CA ALA A 181 0.71 -8.61 -14.44
C ALA A 181 0.20 -7.55 -13.46
N VAL A 182 -0.82 -7.90 -12.69
CA VAL A 182 -1.32 -7.09 -11.57
C VAL A 182 -0.18 -6.71 -10.63
N LYS A 183 -0.08 -5.42 -10.30
CA LYS A 183 0.91 -4.87 -9.36
C LYS A 183 0.23 -4.22 -8.17
N ARG A 184 0.96 -4.01 -7.08
CA ARG A 184 0.45 -3.32 -5.89
C ARG A 184 -0.07 -1.93 -6.27
N GLY A 185 -1.39 -1.73 -6.20
CA GLY A 185 -2.06 -0.48 -6.59
C GLY A 185 -2.66 -0.44 -7.99
N ASN A 186 -2.36 -1.40 -8.87
CA ASN A 186 -2.99 -1.55 -10.19
C ASN A 186 -3.58 -2.95 -10.36
N THR A 187 -4.90 -3.07 -10.17
CA THR A 187 -5.65 -4.32 -10.32
C THR A 187 -6.19 -4.56 -11.73
N GLN A 188 -6.01 -3.61 -12.65
CA GLN A 188 -6.60 -3.64 -14.00
C GLN A 188 -5.58 -4.15 -15.03
N GLU A 189 -5.01 -5.32 -14.80
CA GLU A 189 -4.04 -5.95 -15.70
C GLU A 189 -4.49 -7.38 -16.06
N PRO A 190 -4.20 -7.88 -17.26
CA PRO A 190 -4.76 -9.13 -17.76
C PRO A 190 -4.21 -10.39 -17.09
N PHE A 191 -2.99 -10.35 -16.55
CA PHE A 191 -2.35 -11.50 -15.93
C PHE A 191 -2.20 -11.32 -14.42
N ARG A 192 -2.19 -12.45 -13.70
CA ARG A 192 -1.76 -12.55 -12.31
C ARG A 192 -0.61 -13.54 -12.25
N ILE A 193 0.38 -13.23 -11.43
CA ILE A 193 1.53 -14.09 -11.17
C ILE A 193 1.53 -14.40 -9.67
N ASP A 194 1.36 -15.67 -9.33
CA ASP A 194 1.29 -16.16 -7.96
C ASP A 194 2.28 -17.32 -7.77
N ASP A 195 2.90 -17.39 -6.60
CA ASP A 195 3.80 -18.49 -6.25
C ASP A 195 3.03 -19.61 -5.57
N HIS A 196 3.18 -20.84 -6.09
CA HIS A 196 2.62 -22.04 -5.49
C HIS A 196 3.76 -22.90 -4.97
N THR A 197 3.77 -23.13 -3.66
CA THR A 197 4.75 -23.99 -3.00
C THR A 197 4.15 -25.37 -2.76
N GLU A 198 4.72 -26.38 -3.41
CA GLU A 198 4.41 -27.78 -3.14
C GLU A 198 5.51 -28.39 -2.25
N ARG A 199 5.07 -29.05 -1.17
CA ARG A 199 5.95 -29.71 -0.21
C ARG A 199 5.65 -31.19 -0.19
N THR A 200 6.70 -32.02 -0.16
CA THR A 200 6.57 -33.46 0.01
C THR A 200 7.26 -33.91 1.29
N TYR A 201 6.68 -34.92 1.93
CA TYR A 201 7.08 -35.34 3.26
C TYR A 201 7.40 -36.84 3.29
N VAL A 202 8.39 -37.21 4.11
CA VAL A 202 8.74 -38.61 4.39
C VAL A 202 8.80 -38.84 5.89
N LEU A 203 8.57 -40.07 6.32
CA LEU A 203 8.81 -40.47 7.70
C LEU A 203 10.31 -40.51 7.99
N THR A 204 10.69 -39.93 9.12
CA THR A 204 12.03 -40.12 9.71
C THR A 204 12.16 -41.53 10.28
N ASP A 205 13.37 -41.96 10.60
CA ASP A 205 13.59 -43.27 11.26
C ASP A 205 12.81 -43.38 12.57
N GLU A 206 12.71 -42.29 13.33
CA GLU A 206 11.88 -42.21 14.53
C GLU A 206 10.39 -42.37 14.21
N GLY A 207 9.89 -41.70 13.17
CA GLY A 207 8.51 -41.83 12.70
C GLY A 207 8.17 -43.26 12.26
N ARG A 208 9.07 -43.93 11.53
CA ARG A 208 8.90 -45.32 11.09
C ARG A 208 8.86 -46.30 12.25
N ASN A 209 9.76 -46.15 13.23
CA ASN A 209 9.81 -46.98 14.43
C ASN A 209 8.56 -46.82 15.31
N LEU A 210 7.85 -45.69 15.18
CA LEU A 210 6.63 -45.40 15.93
C LEU A 210 5.38 -46.08 15.34
N LEU A 211 5.35 -46.35 14.03
CA LEU A 211 4.17 -46.91 13.32
C LEU A 211 3.57 -48.16 13.99
N PRO A 212 4.34 -49.18 14.39
CA PRO A 212 3.80 -50.40 14.99
C PRO A 212 3.20 -50.17 16.39
N HIS A 213 3.52 -49.04 17.01
CA HIS A 213 3.12 -48.69 18.38
C HIS A 213 1.98 -47.65 18.41
N LEU A 214 1.48 -47.23 17.24
CA LEU A 214 0.37 -46.28 17.13
C LEU A 214 -0.93 -46.95 17.58
N ARG A 215 -1.61 -46.33 18.55
CA ARG A 215 -2.87 -46.83 19.14
C ARG A 215 -3.95 -47.02 18.08
N GLU A 216 -4.72 -48.10 18.21
CA GLU A 216 -5.97 -48.29 17.47
C GLU A 216 -7.10 -47.51 18.14
N GLY A 217 -7.75 -46.62 17.38
CA GLY A 217 -8.83 -45.77 17.88
C GLY A 217 -8.34 -44.51 18.60
N ALA A 218 -9.13 -43.45 18.51
CA ALA A 218 -8.88 -42.21 19.24
C ALA A 218 -9.13 -42.47 20.74
N ALA A 219 -8.10 -42.36 21.58
CA ALA A 219 -8.30 -42.30 23.03
C ALA A 219 -9.21 -41.09 23.33
N GLN A 220 -10.23 -41.28 24.17
CA GLN A 220 -11.06 -40.19 24.69
C GLN A 220 -10.24 -39.35 25.69
N GLU A 221 -9.25 -38.62 25.19
CA GLU A 221 -8.52 -37.63 25.95
C GLU A 221 -9.29 -36.32 25.95
N ILE A 222 -9.44 -35.74 27.13
CA ILE A 222 -10.11 -34.44 27.28
C ILE A 222 -9.08 -33.35 27.02
N SER A 223 -9.41 -32.41 26.14
CA SER A 223 -8.53 -31.33 25.71
C SER A 223 -8.54 -30.12 26.65
N GLN A 224 -9.68 -29.85 27.30
CA GLN A 224 -9.87 -28.72 28.20
C GLN A 224 -10.64 -29.14 29.44
N LEU A 225 -10.22 -28.61 30.58
CA LEU A 225 -10.95 -28.71 31.83
C LEU A 225 -12.20 -27.83 31.75
N THR A 226 -13.40 -28.42 31.91
CA THR A 226 -14.68 -27.69 31.87
C THR A 226 -15.25 -27.47 33.28
N PRO A 227 -16.14 -26.47 33.45
CA PRO A 227 -16.82 -26.26 34.74
C PRO A 227 -17.60 -27.48 35.25
N GLU A 228 -18.13 -28.32 34.36
CA GLU A 228 -18.88 -29.52 34.69
C GLU A 228 -17.98 -30.59 35.32
N LEU A 229 -16.82 -30.85 34.69
CA LEU A 229 -15.82 -31.79 35.20
C LEU A 229 -15.32 -31.39 36.59
N LEU A 230 -15.25 -30.08 36.87
CA LEU A 230 -14.88 -29.55 38.18
C LEU A 230 -15.97 -29.77 39.24
N LYS A 231 -17.24 -29.65 38.86
CA LYS A 231 -18.39 -29.82 39.76
C LYS A 231 -18.59 -31.27 40.19
N ASP A 232 -18.44 -32.22 39.28
CA ASP A 232 -18.68 -33.65 39.54
C ASP A 232 -17.42 -34.42 39.98
N GLY A 233 -16.24 -33.80 39.90
CA GLY A 233 -14.96 -34.42 40.29
C GLY A 233 -14.42 -35.44 39.29
N SER A 234 -15.09 -35.64 38.15
CA SER A 234 -14.70 -36.59 37.10
C SER A 234 -13.35 -36.25 36.48
N TRP A 235 -12.89 -34.99 36.58
CA TRP A 235 -11.56 -34.55 36.15
C TRP A 235 -10.40 -35.38 36.74
N ARG A 236 -10.61 -36.06 37.88
CA ARG A 236 -9.62 -36.91 38.53
C ARG A 236 -9.41 -38.26 37.85
N HIS A 237 -10.38 -38.68 37.02
CA HIS A 237 -10.43 -40.01 36.42
C HIS A 237 -10.29 -39.99 34.89
N VAL A 238 -10.06 -38.82 34.31
CA VAL A 238 -9.89 -38.60 32.87
C VAL A 238 -8.44 -38.29 32.55
N SER A 239 -7.96 -38.76 31.39
CA SER A 239 -6.64 -38.39 30.88
C SER A 239 -6.74 -37.07 30.12
N PHE A 240 -5.92 -36.09 30.51
CA PHE A 240 -5.81 -34.83 29.78
C PHE A 240 -4.76 -34.94 28.70
N ARG A 241 -5.11 -34.43 27.52
CA ARG A 241 -4.16 -34.30 26.42
C ARG A 241 -3.00 -33.40 26.83
N LYS A 242 -1.75 -33.85 26.62
CA LYS A 242 -0.56 -33.05 26.92
C LYS A 242 -0.53 -31.79 26.04
N TYR A 243 -0.36 -30.63 26.68
CA TYR A 243 -0.22 -29.35 25.97
C TYR A 243 1.21 -29.18 25.44
N SER A 244 1.36 -29.07 24.12
CA SER A 244 2.64 -28.86 23.47
C SER A 244 3.04 -27.38 23.50
N ILE A 245 3.99 -27.01 24.36
CA ILE A 245 4.52 -25.64 24.47
C ILE A 245 5.26 -25.15 23.21
N ASN A 246 5.65 -26.05 22.32
CA ASN A 246 6.30 -25.72 21.04
C ASN A 246 5.30 -25.24 19.98
N LEU A 247 4.00 -25.38 20.22
CA LEU A 247 2.98 -24.91 19.30
C LEU A 247 2.86 -23.40 19.40
N ARG A 248 2.81 -22.72 18.25
CA ARG A 248 2.49 -21.29 18.25
C ARG A 248 1.07 -21.13 18.79
N PRO A 249 0.85 -20.28 19.81
CA PRO A 249 -0.49 -20.02 20.30
C PRO A 249 -1.34 -19.40 19.18
N PRO A 250 -2.67 -19.58 19.23
CA PRO A 250 -3.56 -18.91 18.29
C PRO A 250 -3.32 -17.40 18.37
N ARG A 251 -3.20 -16.75 17.19
CA ARG A 251 -2.99 -15.31 17.14
C ARG A 251 -4.23 -14.60 17.68
N LEU A 252 -4.07 -13.81 18.73
CA LEU A 252 -5.11 -12.91 19.19
C LEU A 252 -5.23 -11.73 18.22
N ALA A 253 -6.40 -11.56 17.62
CA ALA A 253 -6.72 -10.41 16.81
C ALA A 253 -7.05 -9.22 17.72
N VAL A 254 -6.02 -8.51 18.16
CA VAL A 254 -6.17 -7.28 18.96
C VAL A 254 -6.12 -6.05 18.06
N GLY A 255 -6.84 -4.99 18.45
CA GLY A 255 -6.73 -3.68 17.80
C GLY A 255 -5.30 -3.15 17.90
N ARG A 256 -4.78 -2.60 16.81
CA ARG A 256 -3.43 -2.01 16.74
C ARG A 256 -3.53 -0.52 16.41
N ARG A 257 -2.61 0.27 16.98
CA ARG A 257 -2.45 1.69 16.58
C ARG A 257 -1.68 1.77 15.27
N HIS A 258 -1.97 2.80 14.48
CA HIS A 258 -1.20 3.10 13.29
C HIS A 258 0.20 3.59 13.71
N SER A 259 1.28 2.94 13.25
CA SER A 259 2.65 3.23 13.71
C SER A 259 3.05 4.70 13.53
N TYR A 260 2.66 5.32 12.41
CA TYR A 260 2.93 6.74 12.21
C TYR A 260 2.17 7.64 13.20
N ARG A 261 0.95 7.27 13.60
CA ARG A 261 0.20 8.03 14.61
C ARG A 261 0.88 7.95 15.97
N GLU A 262 1.38 6.77 16.34
CA GLU A 262 2.13 6.57 17.57
C GLU A 262 3.42 7.40 17.61
N PHE A 263 4.11 7.53 16.48
CA PHE A 263 5.24 8.44 16.34
C PHE A 263 4.84 9.90 16.57
N LEU A 264 3.75 10.37 15.93
CA LEU A 264 3.24 11.74 16.13
C LEU A 264 2.84 11.99 17.58
N ASP A 265 2.23 11.01 18.26
CA ASP A 265 1.88 11.10 19.68
C ASP A 265 3.14 11.20 20.56
N THR A 266 4.23 10.52 20.20
CA THR A 266 5.53 10.64 20.88
C THR A 266 6.14 12.04 20.73
N VAL A 267 6.11 12.59 19.51
CA VAL A 267 6.60 13.97 19.25
C VAL A 267 5.77 14.99 20.05
N LYS A 268 4.45 14.83 20.03
CA LYS A 268 3.53 15.65 20.83
C LYS A 268 3.88 15.61 22.31
N TYR A 269 4.10 14.41 22.86
CA TYR A 269 4.46 14.23 24.27
C TYR A 269 5.77 14.95 24.63
N LYS A 270 6.81 14.87 23.77
CA LYS A 270 8.09 15.57 23.97
C LYS A 270 7.88 17.09 24.06
N LEU A 271 7.14 17.67 23.11
CA LEU A 271 6.86 19.12 23.08
C LEU A 271 6.04 19.58 24.29
N THR A 272 4.98 18.84 24.65
CA THR A 272 4.18 19.17 25.84
C THR A 272 5.00 19.07 27.13
N SER A 273 5.93 18.11 27.22
CA SER A 273 6.83 17.96 28.36
C SER A 273 7.84 19.12 28.48
N MET A 274 8.16 19.79 27.37
CA MET A 274 8.98 20.99 27.32
C MET A 274 8.19 22.29 27.61
N GLY A 275 6.90 22.16 27.93
CA GLY A 275 5.99 23.27 28.24
C GLY A 275 5.39 23.97 27.02
N PHE A 276 5.44 23.36 25.84
CA PHE A 276 4.76 23.90 24.66
C PHE A 276 3.26 23.59 24.69
N GLN A 277 2.44 24.55 24.27
CA GLN A 277 0.98 24.43 24.14
C GLN A 277 0.59 24.10 22.69
N GLU A 278 -0.34 23.16 22.48
CA GLU A 278 -0.75 22.74 21.13
C GLU A 278 -1.65 23.81 20.48
N MET A 279 -1.24 24.29 19.32
CA MET A 279 -2.02 25.12 18.40
C MET A 279 -2.71 24.23 17.37
N ARG A 280 -3.88 24.68 16.90
CA ARG A 280 -4.61 24.03 15.82
C ARG A 280 -5.08 25.06 14.81
N GLY A 281 -5.20 24.64 13.56
CA GLY A 281 -5.74 25.47 12.48
C GLY A 281 -6.31 24.61 11.37
N GLU A 282 -7.08 25.27 10.51
CA GLU A 282 -7.84 24.67 9.42
C GLU A 282 -6.94 24.03 8.35
N LEU A 283 -7.49 23.08 7.58
CA LEU A 283 -6.78 22.49 6.43
C LEU A 283 -6.79 23.41 5.21
N ILE A 284 -7.84 24.22 5.08
CA ILE A 284 -7.98 25.21 4.01
C ILE A 284 -7.57 26.56 4.59
N GLU A 285 -6.65 27.22 3.90
CA GLU A 285 -6.19 28.55 4.25
C GLU A 285 -6.44 29.53 3.10
N THR A 286 -6.39 30.82 3.42
CA THR A 286 -6.28 31.85 2.39
C THR A 286 -4.80 32.07 2.07
N GLU A 287 -4.46 32.42 0.83
CA GLU A 287 -3.09 32.87 0.49
C GLU A 287 -2.57 33.94 1.45
N PHE A 288 -3.47 34.78 1.99
CA PHE A 288 -3.11 35.72 3.04
C PHE A 288 -2.42 35.05 4.25
N TRP A 289 -3.02 34.03 4.87
CA TRP A 289 -2.52 33.44 6.11
C TRP A 289 -1.44 32.39 5.86
N ASP A 290 -1.52 31.67 4.74
CA ASP A 290 -0.51 30.67 4.36
C ASP A 290 0.80 31.31 3.89
N MET A 291 0.74 32.58 3.46
CA MET A 291 1.85 33.24 2.74
C MET A 291 2.05 34.72 3.08
N ASP A 292 1.07 35.60 2.80
CA ASP A 292 1.28 37.06 2.89
C ASP A 292 1.59 37.54 4.32
N ALA A 293 0.88 36.99 5.31
CA ALA A 293 1.07 37.26 6.74
C ALA A 293 2.45 36.81 7.25
N LEU A 294 3.11 35.91 6.52
CA LEU A 294 4.49 35.44 6.79
C LEU A 294 5.54 36.27 6.06
N PHE A 295 5.14 37.42 5.48
CA PHE A 295 5.99 38.32 4.71
C PHE A 295 6.62 37.69 3.45
N MET A 296 6.09 36.58 2.95
CA MET A 296 6.47 36.03 1.63
C MET A 296 5.88 36.92 0.52
N PRO A 297 6.60 37.38 -0.51
CA PRO A 297 6.02 38.24 -1.55
C PRO A 297 5.07 37.47 -2.48
N GLN A 298 4.10 38.15 -3.10
CA GLN A 298 3.14 37.52 -4.02
C GLN A 298 3.79 36.96 -5.31
N PHE A 299 4.94 37.49 -5.73
CA PHE A 299 5.69 36.97 -6.88
C PHE A 299 6.64 35.81 -6.51
N HIS A 300 6.59 35.30 -5.28
CA HIS A 300 7.46 34.20 -4.85
C HIS A 300 7.18 32.91 -5.65
N PRO A 301 8.22 32.18 -6.12
CA PRO A 301 8.05 30.98 -6.95
C PRO A 301 7.20 29.90 -6.27
N ALA A 302 7.39 29.68 -4.96
CA ALA A 302 6.65 28.69 -4.17
C ALA A 302 5.12 28.93 -4.09
N ARG A 303 4.59 30.00 -4.71
CA ARG A 303 3.15 30.26 -4.85
C ARG A 303 2.59 29.80 -6.20
N ALA A 304 3.41 29.20 -7.04
CA ALA A 304 2.99 28.72 -8.34
C ALA A 304 1.96 27.59 -8.19
N ILE A 305 1.15 27.40 -9.24
CA ILE A 305 0.18 26.28 -9.33
C ILE A 305 0.83 24.90 -9.18
N HIS A 306 2.14 24.82 -9.36
CA HIS A 306 2.94 23.60 -9.22
C HIS A 306 3.44 23.37 -7.80
N ASP A 307 3.26 24.30 -6.88
CA ASP A 307 3.77 24.18 -5.50
C ASP A 307 2.64 24.10 -4.47
N VAL A 308 1.43 24.59 -4.82
CA VAL A 308 0.30 24.69 -3.90
C VAL A 308 -1.02 24.27 -4.55
N TYR A 309 -1.82 23.51 -3.82
CA TYR A 309 -3.16 23.12 -4.25
C TYR A 309 -4.18 24.24 -4.02
N PHE A 310 -4.75 24.75 -5.10
CA PHE A 310 -5.85 25.72 -5.04
C PHE A 310 -7.21 25.02 -4.88
N VAL A 311 -8.07 25.60 -4.06
CA VAL A 311 -9.44 25.10 -3.88
C VAL A 311 -10.29 25.48 -5.09
N LYS A 312 -10.92 24.49 -5.74
CA LYS A 312 -11.77 24.72 -6.93
C LYS A 312 -13.13 25.34 -6.57
N ASN A 313 -13.70 24.96 -5.43
CA ASN A 313 -14.98 25.48 -4.95
C ASN A 313 -15.08 25.39 -3.41
N PRO A 314 -15.26 26.51 -2.68
CA PRO A 314 -15.17 27.90 -3.16
C PRO A 314 -13.73 28.29 -3.53
N LYS A 315 -13.55 29.17 -4.53
CA LYS A 315 -12.20 29.63 -4.95
C LYS A 315 -11.58 30.70 -4.06
N MET A 316 -12.43 31.52 -3.43
CA MET A 316 -12.01 32.69 -2.68
C MET A 316 -12.76 32.77 -1.35
N ALA A 317 -12.09 33.27 -0.33
CA ALA A 317 -12.70 33.68 0.92
C ALA A 317 -13.54 34.96 0.72
N LYS A 318 -14.56 35.14 1.55
CA LYS A 318 -15.43 36.33 1.51
C LYS A 318 -14.67 37.63 1.81
N LYS A 319 -13.78 37.59 2.79
CA LYS A 319 -12.93 38.71 3.20
C LYS A 319 -11.73 38.22 4.01
N ILE A 320 -10.68 39.03 4.03
CA ILE A 320 -9.63 38.97 5.04
C ILE A 320 -9.98 39.96 6.15
N GLN A 321 -9.62 39.65 7.40
CA GLN A 321 -9.95 40.49 8.55
C GLN A 321 -9.06 41.73 8.59
N GLU A 322 -9.67 42.89 8.84
CA GLU A 322 -8.93 44.12 9.17
C GLU A 322 -8.60 44.15 10.67
N PRO A 323 -7.50 44.81 11.08
CA PRO A 323 -6.60 45.64 10.27
C PRO A 323 -5.48 44.85 9.55
N PHE A 324 -5.49 43.51 9.64
CA PHE A 324 -4.38 42.69 9.15
C PHE A 324 -4.13 42.84 7.65
N LEU A 325 -5.20 42.84 6.82
CA LEU A 325 -5.05 43.01 5.38
C LEU A 325 -4.38 44.35 5.03
N SER A 326 -4.89 45.45 5.59
CA SER A 326 -4.35 46.79 5.31
C SER A 326 -2.90 46.95 5.78
N GLN A 327 -2.58 46.45 6.98
CA GLN A 327 -1.23 46.54 7.55
C GLN A 327 -0.23 45.69 6.75
N VAL A 328 -0.56 44.44 6.46
CA VAL A 328 0.31 43.55 5.66
C VAL A 328 0.48 44.13 4.26
N SER A 329 -0.60 44.59 3.60
CA SER A 329 -0.50 45.24 2.30
C SER A 329 0.46 46.43 2.31
N GLN A 330 0.37 47.31 3.31
CA GLN A 330 1.29 48.44 3.44
C GLN A 330 2.74 47.98 3.62
N VAL A 331 3.01 47.08 4.56
CA VAL A 331 4.37 46.60 4.85
C VAL A 331 4.98 45.87 3.66
N HIS A 332 4.18 45.14 2.87
CA HIS A 332 4.66 44.52 1.63
C HIS A 332 5.03 45.54 0.54
N ARG A 333 4.26 46.63 0.41
CA ARG A 333 4.52 47.65 -0.63
C ARG A 333 5.74 48.51 -0.30
N ASP A 334 5.73 49.16 0.86
CA ASP A 334 6.69 50.22 1.20
C ASP A 334 7.38 50.03 2.56
N GLY A 335 7.02 48.97 3.30
CA GLY A 335 7.56 48.67 4.63
C GLY A 335 6.79 49.30 5.79
N GLY A 336 5.83 50.19 5.52
CA GLY A 336 4.98 50.82 6.53
C GLY A 336 5.79 51.43 7.68
N THR A 337 5.39 51.13 8.92
CA THR A 337 6.07 51.59 10.15
C THR A 337 7.11 50.61 10.70
N SER A 338 7.40 49.52 9.98
CA SER A 338 8.26 48.43 10.48
C SER A 338 9.76 48.74 10.45
N GLY A 339 10.18 49.81 9.76
CA GLY A 339 11.58 50.10 9.45
C GLY A 339 12.15 49.28 8.27
N SER A 340 11.36 48.37 7.70
CA SER A 340 11.66 47.69 6.43
C SER A 340 11.47 48.64 5.24
N LYS A 341 12.06 48.29 4.08
CA LYS A 341 11.80 48.97 2.79
C LYS A 341 10.64 48.35 2.00
N GLY A 342 10.01 47.32 2.55
CA GLY A 342 9.04 46.47 1.83
C GLY A 342 9.66 45.72 0.65
N TRP A 343 8.80 45.09 -0.14
CA TRP A 343 9.15 44.38 -1.37
C TRP A 343 9.07 45.26 -2.62
N LYS A 344 8.53 46.48 -2.51
CA LYS A 344 8.44 47.47 -3.60
C LYS A 344 7.71 46.97 -4.84
N TYR A 345 6.55 46.36 -4.63
CA TYR A 345 5.64 45.93 -5.69
C TYR A 345 4.21 46.33 -5.33
N GLU A 346 3.30 46.31 -6.30
CA GLU A 346 1.86 46.50 -6.05
C GLU A 346 1.24 45.24 -5.44
N TYR A 347 0.74 45.35 -4.21
CA TYR A 347 0.10 44.25 -3.50
C TYR A 347 -1.35 44.07 -3.98
N ASP A 348 -1.72 42.85 -4.38
CA ASP A 348 -3.07 42.49 -4.83
C ASP A 348 -3.91 41.89 -3.66
N PRO A 349 -4.93 42.61 -3.14
CA PRO A 349 -5.78 42.11 -2.06
C PRO A 349 -6.75 41.01 -2.49
N GLU A 350 -7.12 40.92 -3.77
CA GLU A 350 -8.00 39.86 -4.27
C GLU A 350 -7.25 38.53 -4.33
N ARG A 351 -5.98 38.56 -4.72
CA ARG A 351 -5.10 37.39 -4.65
C ARG A 351 -5.02 36.82 -3.23
N ALA A 352 -4.91 37.68 -2.23
CA ALA A 352 -4.82 37.28 -0.82
C ALA A 352 -6.05 36.46 -0.35
N LYS A 353 -7.20 36.61 -1.01
CA LYS A 353 -8.44 35.88 -0.69
C LYS A 353 -8.51 34.48 -1.30
N ARG A 354 -7.65 34.12 -2.26
CA ARG A 354 -7.71 32.81 -2.90
C ARG A 354 -7.49 31.71 -1.87
N LEU A 355 -8.28 30.65 -1.97
CA LEU A 355 -8.26 29.53 -1.04
C LEU A 355 -7.29 28.46 -1.53
N VAL A 356 -6.46 27.99 -0.61
CA VAL A 356 -5.45 26.95 -0.83
C VAL A 356 -5.58 25.86 0.22
N LEU A 357 -5.16 24.64 -0.09
CA LEU A 357 -4.82 23.68 0.95
C LEU A 357 -3.52 24.14 1.61
N ARG A 358 -3.51 24.17 2.94
CA ARG A 358 -2.36 24.68 3.73
C ARG A 358 -1.06 23.98 3.31
N SER A 359 -0.10 24.77 2.84
CA SER A 359 1.18 24.25 2.33
C SER A 359 2.23 24.02 3.42
N GLN A 360 2.06 24.69 4.56
CA GLN A 360 2.96 24.65 5.70
C GLN A 360 2.24 24.93 7.02
N GLY A 361 2.76 24.37 8.10
CA GLY A 361 2.22 24.59 9.46
C GLY A 361 2.25 26.06 9.86
N THR A 362 3.23 26.83 9.39
CA THR A 362 3.50 28.23 9.78
C THR A 362 2.28 29.15 9.68
N ALA A 363 1.31 28.85 8.82
CA ALA A 363 0.02 29.53 8.78
C ALA A 363 -0.72 29.50 10.14
N VAL A 364 -0.67 28.36 10.84
CA VAL A 364 -1.21 28.17 12.20
C VAL A 364 -0.48 29.07 13.20
N SER A 365 0.84 29.17 13.08
CA SER A 365 1.66 30.07 13.90
C SER A 365 1.28 31.53 13.68
N ALA A 366 1.12 31.99 12.42
CA ALA A 366 0.67 33.34 12.09
C ALA A 366 -0.71 33.67 12.66
N ARG A 367 -1.67 32.74 12.51
CA ARG A 367 -3.01 32.90 13.09
C ARG A 367 -2.98 32.97 14.61
N THR A 368 -2.14 32.14 15.25
CA THR A 368 -2.01 32.14 16.71
C THR A 368 -1.43 33.47 17.18
N LEU A 369 -0.39 33.98 16.52
CA LEU A 369 0.19 35.30 16.82
C LEU A 369 -0.84 36.43 16.66
N ALA A 370 -1.66 36.39 15.62
CA ALA A 370 -2.72 37.37 15.38
C ALA A 370 -3.81 37.38 16.47
N GLN A 371 -3.93 36.30 17.25
CA GLN A 371 -4.86 36.21 18.39
C GLN A 371 -4.28 36.78 19.70
N ASN A 372 -3.10 37.39 19.67
CA ASN A 372 -2.41 37.95 20.84
C ASN A 372 -2.21 36.90 21.96
N PRO A 373 -1.46 35.83 21.70
CA PRO A 373 -1.23 34.78 22.67
C PRO A 373 -0.37 35.31 23.84
N PRO A 374 -0.38 34.65 25.01
CA PRO A 374 0.42 35.07 26.15
C PRO A 374 1.93 35.18 25.84
N VAL A 375 2.56 36.20 26.42
CA VAL A 375 4.02 36.42 26.37
C VAL A 375 4.55 36.54 27.81
N PRO A 376 5.51 35.70 28.25
CA PRO A 376 6.18 34.66 27.47
C PRO A 376 5.28 33.45 27.20
N GLY A 377 5.49 32.78 26.07
CA GLY A 377 4.69 31.63 25.65
C GLY A 377 5.44 30.68 24.73
N LYS A 378 5.10 29.40 24.78
CA LYS A 378 5.65 28.36 23.89
C LYS A 378 4.50 27.62 23.25
N PHE A 379 4.50 27.53 21.94
CA PHE A 379 3.39 26.94 21.19
C PHE A 379 3.91 26.03 20.09
N PHE A 380 3.22 24.93 19.82
CA PHE A 380 3.60 23.97 18.78
C PHE A 380 2.40 23.51 17.98
N SER A 381 2.64 22.97 16.79
CA SER A 381 1.61 22.35 15.96
C SER A 381 2.17 21.12 15.26
N ILE A 382 1.32 20.11 15.09
CA ILE A 382 1.55 18.97 14.21
C ILE A 382 0.52 19.07 13.10
N ALA A 383 0.82 19.90 12.09
CA ALA A 383 -0.10 20.31 11.05
C ALA A 383 -0.03 19.38 9.85
N ARG A 384 -1.17 18.84 9.41
CA ARG A 384 -1.27 18.21 8.09
C ARG A 384 -1.16 19.30 7.01
N CYS A 385 -0.19 19.13 6.11
CA CYS A 385 0.16 20.06 5.04
C CYS A 385 0.10 19.35 3.70
N PHE A 386 -0.10 20.13 2.63
CA PHE A 386 -0.27 19.62 1.28
C PHE A 386 0.69 20.33 0.33
N ARG A 387 1.47 19.56 -0.42
CA ARG A 387 2.38 20.09 -1.44
C ARG A 387 2.24 19.26 -2.69
N TYR A 388 2.27 19.95 -3.82
CA TYR A 388 2.41 19.25 -5.08
C TYR A 388 3.86 18.79 -5.17
N ASP A 389 4.07 17.50 -4.96
CA ASP A 389 5.37 16.86 -5.06
C ASP A 389 5.26 15.62 -5.95
N ASN A 390 6.36 15.24 -6.59
CA ASN A 390 6.39 14.01 -7.36
C ASN A 390 6.30 12.84 -6.39
N VAL A 391 5.18 12.14 -6.41
CA VAL A 391 4.96 11.01 -5.51
C VAL A 391 6.01 9.93 -5.79
N ASP A 392 6.86 9.71 -4.80
CA ASP A 392 7.92 8.70 -4.82
C ASP A 392 7.94 7.93 -3.49
N ALA A 393 8.99 7.14 -3.25
CA ALA A 393 9.09 6.36 -2.01
C ALA A 393 9.22 7.21 -0.73
N THR A 394 9.55 8.50 -0.87
CA THR A 394 9.86 9.44 0.21
C THR A 394 8.93 10.66 0.25
N HIS A 395 8.28 11.02 -0.85
CA HIS A 395 7.44 12.20 -0.99
C HIS A 395 5.98 11.80 -1.26
N ALA A 396 5.09 12.34 -0.44
CA ALA A 396 3.65 12.22 -0.58
C ALA A 396 3.04 13.62 -0.77
N THR A 397 1.88 13.68 -1.41
CA THR A 397 1.16 14.95 -1.66
C THR A 397 0.63 15.59 -0.37
N ASP A 398 0.59 14.82 0.72
CA ASP A 398 0.30 15.30 2.06
C ASP A 398 1.22 14.67 3.12
N PHE A 399 1.55 15.45 4.14
CA PHE A 399 2.41 15.02 5.25
C PHE A 399 2.10 15.84 6.51
N PHE A 400 2.57 15.38 7.67
CA PHE A 400 2.50 16.18 8.90
C PHE A 400 3.80 16.94 9.12
N GLN A 401 3.69 18.26 9.21
CA GLN A 401 4.76 19.15 9.59
C GLN A 401 4.68 19.44 11.09
N VAL A 402 5.78 19.28 11.79
CA VAL A 402 5.93 19.68 13.19
C VAL A 402 6.60 21.04 13.23
N GLU A 403 6.05 21.98 14.00
CA GLU A 403 6.62 23.31 14.20
C GLU A 403 6.49 23.76 15.65
N GLY A 404 7.27 24.75 16.05
CA GLY A 404 7.14 25.42 17.33
C GLY A 404 7.57 26.89 17.28
N ILE A 405 6.83 27.74 17.99
CA ILE A 405 7.15 29.15 18.22
C ILE A 405 7.34 29.41 19.71
N VAL A 406 8.29 30.28 20.04
CA VAL A 406 8.54 30.74 21.41
C VAL A 406 8.54 32.25 21.43
N LEU A 407 7.73 32.81 22.32
CA LEU A 407 7.50 34.24 22.48
C LEU A 407 8.09 34.68 23.81
N GLY A 408 8.83 35.79 23.79
CA GLY A 408 9.44 36.40 24.97
C GLY A 408 10.14 37.70 24.59
N SER A 409 10.35 38.57 25.58
CA SER A 409 11.04 39.86 25.42
C SER A 409 12.50 39.71 24.98
N ASP A 410 13.17 38.65 25.46
CA ASP A 410 14.62 38.50 25.37
C ASP A 410 15.03 37.27 24.54
N ILE A 411 14.22 36.90 23.54
CA ILE A 411 14.50 35.75 22.66
C ILE A 411 15.56 36.14 21.63
N ASN A 412 16.59 35.31 21.52
CA ASN A 412 17.69 35.50 20.56
C ASN A 412 18.11 34.15 19.94
N PHE A 413 19.06 34.20 19.01
CA PHE A 413 19.53 33.00 18.31
C PHE A 413 20.07 31.89 19.24
N ARG A 414 20.71 32.24 20.37
CA ARG A 414 21.17 31.24 21.36
C ARG A 414 20.02 30.50 22.02
N THR A 415 18.90 31.19 22.24
CA THR A 415 17.67 30.58 22.78
C THR A 415 17.13 29.53 21.80
N LEU A 416 17.10 29.83 20.50
CA LEU A 416 16.71 28.88 19.47
C LEU A 416 17.61 27.64 19.47
N LEU A 417 18.93 27.82 19.47
CA LEU A 417 19.88 26.71 19.49
C LEU A 417 19.71 25.81 20.73
N GLY A 418 19.54 26.41 21.91
CA GLY A 418 19.30 25.67 23.14
C GLY A 418 18.01 24.85 23.10
N LEU A 419 16.93 25.41 22.54
CA LEU A 419 15.66 24.68 22.36
C LEU A 419 15.79 23.52 21.37
N LEU A 420 16.51 23.71 20.26
CA LEU A 420 16.76 22.66 19.28
C LEU A 420 17.60 21.52 19.89
N GLN A 421 18.61 21.84 20.72
CA GLN A 421 19.42 20.85 21.40
C GLN A 421 18.62 20.08 22.47
N LEU A 422 17.69 20.73 23.17
CA LEU A 422 16.77 20.06 24.10
C LEU A 422 15.73 19.18 23.38
N PHE A 423 15.38 19.54 22.13
CA PHE A 423 14.39 18.82 21.33
C PHE A 423 14.99 17.67 20.49
N ALA A 424 16.27 17.74 20.10
CA ALA A 424 16.99 16.59 19.55
C ALA A 424 16.98 15.42 20.55
#